data_AF-A0A9D6X9H6-F1
#
_entry.id   AF-A0A9D6X9H6-F1
#
_cell.length_a   1.000
_cell.length_b   1.000
_cell.length_c   1.000
_cell.angle_alpha   90.00
_cell.angle_beta   90.00
_cell.angle_gamma   90.00
#
_symmetry.space_group_name_H-M   'P 1'
#
loop_
_entity.id
_entity.type
_entity.pdbx_description
1 polymer ?
#
loop_
_entity_poly.entity_id
_entity_poly.type
_entity_poly.pdbx_seq_one_letter_code
_entity_poly.pdbx_strand_id
1 'polypeptide(L)'
;MKTFSTFFIVVLVFIAGTSFYAYLDNPQTDFWCRHIDINIKTGQVRETRMRFYRPVSQKIEDTLITNILAGTVVNVKPEIDPWQRVYSRGGGPYKMFYSPHYRFHSATSQITELETIFEVKKFLDAEKKEIVTKVLTLWQQSGRDNEGGLYIMSLLDHYRAGPLAHTAESAPQNR
;
A
#
# COMPACT_ATOMS: atom_id res chain seq x y z
N MET A 1 56.28 0.69 -26.19
CA MET A 1 55.17 1.68 -26.17
C MET A 1 53.78 1.08 -26.45
N LYS A 2 53.60 0.15 -27.40
CA LYS A 2 52.26 -0.40 -27.73
C LYS A 2 51.57 -1.16 -26.57
N THR A 3 52.33 -1.92 -25.79
CA THR A 3 51.82 -2.72 -24.66
C THR A 3 51.21 -1.88 -23.53
N PHE A 4 51.78 -0.70 -23.25
CA PHE A 4 51.28 0.22 -22.23
C PHE A 4 49.92 0.82 -22.60
N SER A 5 49.73 1.14 -23.88
CA SER A 5 48.46 1.67 -24.40
C SER A 5 47.33 0.63 -24.33
N THR A 6 47.58 -0.61 -24.73
CA THR A 6 46.58 -1.69 -24.63
C THR A 6 46.15 -1.93 -23.18
N PHE A 7 47.10 -1.98 -22.25
CA PHE A 7 46.80 -2.17 -20.83
C PHE A 7 45.87 -1.07 -20.29
N PHE A 8 46.18 0.20 -20.59
CA PHE A 8 45.36 1.33 -20.13
C PHE A 8 43.93 1.29 -20.70
N ILE A 9 43.76 0.91 -21.96
CA ILE A 9 42.44 0.72 -22.58
C ILE A 9 41.64 -0.37 -21.85
N VAL A 10 42.26 -1.51 -21.54
CA VAL A 10 41.59 -2.60 -20.81
C VAL A 10 41.14 -2.13 -19.43
N VAL A 11 42.00 -1.41 -18.69
CA VAL A 11 41.65 -0.86 -17.38
C VAL A 11 40.49 0.13 -17.47
N LEU A 12 40.50 1.04 -18.45
CA LEU A 12 39.40 1.99 -18.64
C LEU A 12 38.08 1.31 -18.98
N VAL A 13 38.09 0.31 -19.86
CA VAL A 13 36.90 -0.47 -20.21
C VAL A 13 36.37 -1.21 -18.99
N PHE A 14 37.25 -1.77 -18.15
CA PHE A 14 36.85 -2.43 -16.92
C PHE A 14 36.21 -1.45 -15.92
N ILE A 15 36.80 -0.27 -15.71
CA ILE A 15 36.26 0.76 -14.81
C ILE A 15 34.92 1.28 -15.34
N ALA A 16 34.82 1.59 -16.63
CA ALA A 16 33.57 2.03 -17.25
C ALA A 16 32.50 0.94 -17.17
N GLY A 17 32.85 -0.32 -17.45
CA GLY A 17 31.95 -1.46 -17.37
C GLY A 17 31.40 -1.69 -15.96
N THR A 18 32.26 -1.68 -14.95
CA THR A 18 31.87 -1.83 -13.54
C THR A 18 31.04 -0.66 -13.03
N SER A 19 31.38 0.57 -13.41
CA SER A 19 30.62 1.78 -13.05
C SER A 19 29.24 1.80 -13.72
N PHE A 20 29.16 1.40 -14.99
CA PHE A 20 27.91 1.25 -15.70
C PHE A 20 27.05 0.14 -15.07
N TYR A 21 27.65 -1.00 -14.73
CA TYR A 21 26.94 -2.07 -14.02
C TYR A 21 26.41 -1.60 -12.65
N ALA A 22 27.22 -0.90 -11.85
CA ALA A 22 26.81 -0.35 -10.56
C ALA A 22 25.68 0.67 -10.72
N TYR A 23 25.70 1.50 -11.77
CA TYR A 23 24.62 2.41 -12.10
C TYR A 23 23.32 1.66 -12.46
N LEU A 24 23.40 0.62 -13.28
CA LEU A 24 22.24 -0.22 -13.62
C LEU A 24 21.68 -1.00 -12.43
N ASP A 25 22.53 -1.34 -11.45
CA ASP A 25 22.13 -2.09 -10.25
C ASP A 25 21.69 -1.19 -9.09
N ASN A 26 21.95 0.11 -9.18
CA ASN A 26 21.50 1.07 -8.18
C ASN A 26 19.96 1.15 -8.21
N PRO A 27 19.26 0.79 -7.10
CA PRO A 27 17.79 0.77 -7.03
C PRO A 27 17.13 2.15 -7.09
N GLN A 28 17.93 3.22 -7.13
CA GLN A 28 17.49 4.60 -7.30
C GLN A 28 17.51 5.07 -8.75
N THR A 29 18.04 4.29 -9.70
CA THR A 29 18.08 4.70 -11.11
C THR A 29 16.78 4.38 -11.83
N ASP A 30 16.58 5.07 -12.95
CA ASP A 30 15.38 5.11 -13.79
C ASP A 30 14.89 3.74 -14.29
N PHE A 31 15.80 2.76 -14.28
CA PHE A 31 15.49 1.40 -14.67
C PHE A 31 14.61 0.67 -13.65
N TRP A 32 14.52 1.21 -12.42
CA TRP A 32 13.73 0.66 -11.34
C TRP A 32 12.38 1.38 -11.23
N CYS A 33 11.32 0.65 -11.51
CA CYS A 33 9.95 1.04 -11.15
C CYS A 33 9.45 0.13 -10.02
N ARG A 34 8.68 0.68 -9.10
CA ARG A 34 7.99 -0.09 -8.06
C ARG A 34 6.49 0.04 -8.26
N HIS A 35 5.79 -1.08 -8.34
CA HIS A 35 4.33 -1.10 -8.28
C HIS A 35 3.91 -1.58 -6.90
N ILE A 36 3.00 -0.84 -6.28
CA ILE A 36 2.34 -1.25 -5.06
C ILE A 36 0.91 -1.62 -5.40
N ASP A 37 0.57 -2.88 -5.13
CA ASP A 37 -0.79 -3.39 -5.20
C ASP A 37 -1.31 -3.66 -3.79
N ILE A 38 -2.62 -3.59 -3.60
CA ILE A 38 -3.32 -3.97 -2.38
C ILE A 38 -4.30 -5.09 -2.68
N ASN A 39 -4.39 -6.08 -1.80
CA ASN A 39 -5.44 -7.08 -1.82
C ASN A 39 -6.68 -6.53 -1.10
N ILE A 40 -7.69 -6.10 -1.84
CA ILE A 40 -8.89 -5.48 -1.26
C ILE A 40 -9.81 -6.46 -0.51
N LYS A 41 -9.47 -7.76 -0.49
CA LYS A 41 -10.18 -8.80 0.26
C LYS A 41 -9.48 -9.18 1.57
N THR A 42 -8.17 -8.96 1.69
CA THR A 42 -7.35 -9.36 2.86
C THR A 42 -6.55 -8.22 3.50
N GLY A 43 -6.44 -7.08 2.83
CA GLY A 43 -5.63 -5.94 3.26
C GLY A 43 -4.12 -6.09 3.01
N GLN A 44 -3.66 -7.19 2.43
CA GLN A 44 -2.23 -7.41 2.16
C GLN A 44 -1.71 -6.43 1.10
N VAL A 45 -0.44 -6.07 1.19
CA VAL A 45 0.24 -5.22 0.21
C VAL A 45 1.25 -6.05 -0.56
N ARG A 46 1.36 -5.80 -1.86
CA ARG A 46 2.32 -6.45 -2.75
C ARG A 46 3.17 -5.41 -3.45
N GLU A 47 4.44 -5.35 -3.07
CA GLU A 47 5.46 -4.59 -3.79
C GLU A 47 6.03 -5.45 -4.92
N THR A 48 5.94 -4.96 -6.15
CA THR A 48 6.61 -5.55 -7.31
C THR A 48 7.69 -4.60 -7.80
N ARG A 49 8.94 -5.04 -7.79
CA ARG A 49 10.06 -4.30 -8.39
C ARG A 49 10.19 -4.71 -9.84
N MET A 50 10.29 -3.71 -10.69
CA MET A 50 10.38 -3.85 -12.14
C MET A 50 11.75 -3.35 -12.59
N ARG A 51 12.43 -4.11 -13.46
CA ARG A 51 13.62 -3.70 -14.19
C ARG A 51 13.29 -3.73 -15.68
N PHE A 52 13.45 -2.62 -16.40
CA PHE A 52 13.04 -2.50 -17.80
C PHE A 52 11.60 -2.98 -18.05
N TYR A 53 10.66 -2.59 -17.17
CA TYR A 53 9.25 -3.00 -17.22
C TYR A 53 9.01 -4.52 -17.10
N ARG A 54 10.00 -5.30 -16.65
CA ARG A 54 9.84 -6.72 -16.32
C ARG A 54 9.93 -6.90 -14.80
N PRO A 55 9.05 -7.70 -14.18
CA PRO A 55 9.13 -7.97 -12.75
C PRO A 55 10.41 -8.75 -12.45
N VAL A 56 11.21 -8.24 -11.50
CA VAL A 56 12.44 -8.90 -11.04
C VAL A 56 12.33 -9.41 -9.62
N SER A 57 11.46 -8.81 -8.81
CA SER A 57 11.14 -9.32 -7.48
C SER A 57 9.73 -8.93 -7.09
N GLN A 58 9.11 -9.76 -6.26
CA GLN A 58 7.81 -9.49 -5.68
C GLN A 58 7.86 -9.84 -4.19
N LYS A 59 7.32 -8.96 -3.36
CA LYS A 59 7.20 -9.15 -1.91
C LYS A 59 5.75 -8.90 -1.52
N ILE A 60 5.17 -9.83 -0.79
CA ILE A 60 3.85 -9.67 -0.15
C ILE A 60 4.11 -9.42 1.33
N GLU A 61 3.47 -8.38 1.86
CA GLU A 61 3.56 -7.97 3.26
C GLU A 61 2.17 -7.93 3.86
N ASP A 62 2.07 -8.46 5.08
CA ASP A 62 0.87 -8.33 5.89
C ASP A 62 0.80 -6.91 6.47
N THR A 63 -0.40 -6.34 6.46
CA THR A 63 -0.67 -5.03 7.04
C THR A 63 -1.41 -5.17 8.36
N LEU A 64 -1.62 -4.04 9.05
CA LEU A 64 -2.51 -3.98 10.21
C LEU A 64 -3.87 -4.67 9.95
N ILE A 65 -4.46 -4.43 8.78
CA ILE A 65 -5.74 -5.05 8.40
C ILE A 65 -5.61 -6.57 8.36
N THR A 66 -4.57 -7.10 7.72
CA THR A 66 -4.37 -8.55 7.61
C THR A 66 -4.16 -9.18 8.98
N ASN A 67 -3.38 -8.54 9.84
CA ASN A 67 -3.12 -9.01 11.21
C ASN A 67 -4.40 -9.06 12.05
N ILE A 68 -5.23 -8.02 11.99
CA ILE A 68 -6.52 -7.97 12.72
C ILE A 68 -7.50 -9.02 12.19
N LEU A 69 -7.51 -9.27 10.88
CA LEU A 69 -8.40 -10.27 10.28
C LEU A 69 -7.94 -11.71 10.56
N ALA A 70 -6.67 -11.93 10.94
CA ALA A 70 -6.12 -13.25 11.24
C ALA A 70 -6.43 -14.29 10.15
N GLY A 71 -6.24 -13.92 8.88
CA GLY A 71 -6.52 -14.78 7.72
C GLY A 71 -7.98 -14.80 7.25
N THR A 72 -8.88 -14.07 7.92
CA THR A 72 -10.26 -13.89 7.44
C THR A 72 -10.28 -13.10 6.14
N VAL A 73 -11.03 -13.59 5.14
CA VAL A 73 -11.20 -12.93 3.84
C VAL A 73 -12.56 -12.21 3.80
N VAL A 74 -12.56 -10.91 3.55
CA VAL A 74 -13.79 -10.14 3.31
C VAL A 74 -14.11 -10.24 1.82
N ASN A 75 -15.21 -10.90 1.46
CA ASN A 75 -15.57 -11.15 0.06
C ASN A 75 -17.01 -10.72 -0.23
N VAL A 76 -17.22 -9.40 -0.27
CA VAL A 76 -18.53 -8.80 -0.55
C VAL A 76 -18.84 -8.83 -2.05
N LYS A 77 -17.80 -8.76 -2.89
CA LYS A 77 -17.91 -8.76 -4.36
C LYS A 77 -17.02 -9.86 -4.95
N PRO A 78 -17.51 -11.10 -5.18
CA PRO A 78 -16.67 -12.22 -5.60
C PRO A 78 -15.91 -11.98 -6.90
N GLU A 79 -16.53 -11.29 -7.85
CA GLU A 79 -16.04 -11.04 -9.21
C GLU A 79 -14.94 -9.98 -9.31
N ILE A 80 -14.72 -9.18 -8.27
CA ILE A 80 -13.63 -8.19 -8.28
C ILE A 80 -12.28 -8.88 -8.11
N ASP A 81 -11.31 -8.50 -8.96
CA ASP A 81 -9.93 -8.94 -8.80
C ASP A 81 -9.42 -8.49 -7.43
N PRO A 82 -8.93 -9.41 -6.57
CA PRO A 82 -8.44 -9.04 -5.25
C PRO A 82 -7.27 -8.04 -5.32
N TRP A 83 -6.36 -8.16 -6.29
CA TRP A 83 -5.16 -7.34 -6.34
C TRP A 83 -5.37 -6.07 -7.17
N GLN A 84 -5.44 -4.93 -6.49
CA GLN A 84 -5.67 -3.64 -7.11
C GLN A 84 -4.43 -2.76 -7.01
N ARG A 85 -4.06 -2.08 -8.10
CA ARG A 85 -2.92 -1.14 -8.07
C ARG A 85 -3.29 0.10 -7.25
N VAL A 86 -2.40 0.49 -6.34
CA VAL A 86 -2.51 1.69 -5.49
C VAL A 86 -1.65 2.80 -6.08
N TYR A 87 -0.38 2.52 -6.35
CA TYR A 87 0.51 3.48 -6.98
C TYR A 87 1.70 2.82 -7.68
N SER A 88 2.35 3.61 -8.53
CA SER A 88 3.58 3.25 -9.23
C SER A 88 4.62 4.34 -8.98
N ARG A 89 5.80 3.96 -8.47
CA ARG A 89 6.92 4.86 -8.23
C ARG A 89 8.01 4.60 -9.28
N GLY A 90 8.21 5.54 -10.20
CA GLY A 90 9.33 5.52 -11.15
C GLY A 90 10.56 6.24 -10.60
N GLY A 91 11.76 5.72 -10.87
CA GLY A 91 13.05 6.29 -10.45
C GLY A 91 13.66 7.36 -11.37
N GLY A 92 12.95 7.77 -12.44
CA GLY A 92 13.46 8.62 -13.55
C GLY A 92 13.83 10.09 -13.20
N PRO A 93 14.75 10.76 -13.95
CA PRO A 93 14.89 12.22 -13.96
C PRO A 93 13.63 12.86 -14.56
N TYR A 94 12.94 12.13 -15.44
CA TYR A 94 11.56 12.37 -15.81
C TYR A 94 10.66 11.77 -14.73
N LYS A 95 10.75 12.31 -13.51
CA LYS A 95 9.67 12.18 -12.53
C LYS A 95 8.45 12.75 -13.21
N MET A 96 7.67 11.90 -13.86
CA MET A 96 6.38 12.30 -14.40
C MET A 96 5.60 12.79 -13.18
N PHE A 97 5.39 14.11 -13.10
CA PHE A 97 4.59 14.77 -12.07
C PHE A 97 3.11 14.33 -12.11
N TYR A 98 2.77 13.42 -13.02
CA TYR A 98 1.47 12.80 -13.15
C TYR A 98 1.46 11.47 -12.40
N SER A 99 0.96 11.49 -11.16
CA SER A 99 0.57 10.27 -10.46
C SER A 99 -0.71 9.75 -11.13
N PRO A 100 -0.71 8.56 -11.75
CA PRO A 100 -1.94 8.02 -12.32
C PRO A 100 -3.01 7.92 -11.24
N HIS A 101 -4.24 8.34 -11.57
CA HIS A 101 -5.38 8.22 -10.67
C HIS A 101 -5.84 6.76 -10.58
N TYR A 102 -5.15 5.98 -9.75
CA TYR A 102 -5.55 4.62 -9.43
C TYR A 102 -6.82 4.62 -8.57
N ARG A 103 -7.68 3.61 -8.75
CA ARG A 103 -8.97 3.50 -8.02
C ARG A 103 -8.79 3.41 -6.50
N PHE A 104 -7.67 2.88 -6.05
CA PHE A 104 -7.34 2.65 -4.64
C PHE A 104 -6.08 3.41 -4.23
N HIS A 105 -5.88 4.62 -4.77
CA HIS A 105 -4.64 5.38 -4.64
C HIS A 105 -4.24 5.71 -3.18
N SER A 106 -5.22 6.04 -2.36
CA SER A 106 -5.12 6.39 -0.94
C SER A 106 -5.23 5.18 -0.01
N ALA A 107 -5.49 3.98 -0.51
CA ALA A 107 -5.73 2.79 0.33
C ALA A 107 -4.57 2.47 1.29
N THR A 108 -3.32 2.66 0.87
CA THR A 108 -2.16 2.50 1.76
C THR A 108 -2.07 3.59 2.82
N SER A 109 -2.43 4.84 2.49
CA SER A 109 -2.51 5.94 3.47
C SER A 109 -3.59 5.66 4.51
N GLN A 110 -4.76 5.20 4.06
CA GLN A 110 -5.89 4.84 4.93
C GLN A 110 -5.52 3.72 5.92
N ILE A 111 -4.68 2.76 5.52
CA ILE A 111 -4.15 1.74 6.46
C ILE A 111 -3.28 2.38 7.54
N THR A 112 -2.36 3.26 7.16
CA THR A 112 -1.50 3.97 8.13
C THR A 112 -2.30 4.92 9.04
N GLU A 113 -3.37 5.52 8.53
CA GLU A 113 -4.31 6.31 9.33
C GLU A 113 -5.04 5.44 10.36
N LEU A 114 -5.52 4.25 9.98
CA LEU A 114 -6.11 3.29 10.91
C LEU A 114 -5.12 2.83 11.99
N GLU A 115 -3.86 2.60 11.62
CA GLU A 115 -2.80 2.26 12.57
C GLU A 115 -2.65 3.35 13.63
N THR A 116 -2.53 4.59 13.19
CA THR A 116 -2.45 5.76 14.08
C THR A 116 -3.69 5.87 14.97
N ILE A 117 -4.88 5.66 14.41
CA ILE A 117 -6.14 5.69 15.16
C ILE A 117 -6.15 4.62 16.26
N PHE A 118 -5.74 3.38 15.94
CA PHE A 118 -5.73 2.27 16.89
C PHE A 118 -4.61 2.35 17.95
N GLU A 119 -3.54 3.09 17.68
CA GLU A 119 -2.52 3.41 18.67
C GLU A 119 -3.00 4.47 19.66
N VAL A 120 -3.66 5.52 19.16
CA VAL A 120 -4.14 6.64 19.98
C VAL A 120 -5.40 6.27 20.76
N LYS A 121 -6.26 5.43 20.18
CA LYS A 121 -7.54 5.02 20.77
C LYS A 121 -7.48 3.55 21.18
N LYS A 122 -7.89 3.26 22.41
CA LYS A 122 -7.88 1.90 22.98
C LYS A 122 -9.09 1.07 22.54
N PHE A 123 -9.24 0.86 21.23
CA PHE A 123 -10.26 -0.04 20.69
C PHE A 123 -10.03 -1.47 21.17
N LEU A 124 -11.13 -2.16 21.48
CA LEU A 124 -11.15 -3.59 21.67
C LEU A 124 -10.88 -4.30 20.33
N ASP A 125 -10.34 -5.52 20.38
CA ASP A 125 -10.01 -6.28 19.17
C ASP A 125 -11.24 -6.56 18.29
N ALA A 126 -12.42 -6.73 18.91
CA ALA A 126 -13.68 -6.87 18.19
C ALA A 126 -14.04 -5.61 17.38
N GLU A 127 -13.87 -4.42 17.97
CA GLU A 127 -14.14 -3.14 17.30
C GLU A 127 -13.15 -2.90 16.16
N LYS A 128 -11.86 -3.18 16.40
CA LYS A 128 -10.83 -3.12 15.35
C LYS A 128 -11.21 -4.01 14.17
N LYS A 129 -11.64 -5.25 14.45
CA LYS A 129 -12.07 -6.21 13.42
C LYS A 129 -13.29 -5.70 12.65
N GLU A 130 -14.27 -5.12 13.33
CA GLU A 130 -15.45 -4.52 12.69
C GLU A 130 -15.05 -3.36 11.76
N ILE A 131 -14.22 -2.44 12.25
CA ILE A 131 -13.74 -1.26 11.51
C ILE A 131 -13.01 -1.69 10.24
N VAL A 132 -12.01 -2.58 10.34
CA VAL A 132 -11.26 -3.00 9.15
C VAL A 132 -12.13 -3.79 8.16
N THR A 133 -13.06 -4.60 8.66
CA THR A 133 -14.04 -5.31 7.83
C THR A 133 -14.93 -4.34 7.08
N LYS A 134 -15.38 -3.27 7.75
CA LYS A 134 -16.20 -2.22 7.15
C LYS A 134 -15.44 -1.46 6.07
N VAL A 135 -14.17 -1.10 6.31
CA VAL A 135 -13.32 -0.44 5.31
C VAL A 135 -13.16 -1.29 4.05
N LEU A 136 -12.77 -2.57 4.19
CA LEU A 136 -12.64 -3.47 3.04
C LEU A 136 -13.98 -3.67 2.30
N THR A 137 -15.09 -3.71 3.04
CA THR A 137 -16.44 -3.78 2.46
C THR A 137 -16.74 -2.55 1.61
N LEU A 138 -16.48 -1.36 2.12
CA LEU A 138 -16.71 -0.09 1.40
C LEU A 138 -15.84 0.03 0.14
N TRP A 139 -14.59 -0.42 0.22
CA TRP A 139 -13.69 -0.51 -0.93
C TRP A 139 -14.25 -1.41 -2.04
N GLN A 140 -14.74 -2.60 -1.68
CA GLN A 140 -15.29 -3.56 -2.64
C GLN A 140 -16.63 -3.10 -3.24
N GLN A 141 -17.50 -2.50 -2.42
CA GLN A 141 -18.82 -2.04 -2.86
C GLN A 141 -18.72 -0.86 -3.82
N SER A 142 -17.90 0.15 -3.49
CA SER A 142 -17.73 1.35 -4.31
C SER A 142 -16.76 1.15 -5.49
N GLY A 143 -15.91 0.11 -5.41
CA GLY A 143 -14.85 -0.16 -6.38
C GLY A 143 -13.73 0.88 -6.37
N ARG A 144 -13.61 1.66 -5.28
CA ARG A 144 -12.58 2.69 -5.04
C ARG A 144 -12.36 2.88 -3.53
N ASP A 145 -11.39 3.70 -3.14
CA ASP A 145 -11.05 3.91 -1.72
C ASP A 145 -11.74 5.10 -1.05
N ASN A 146 -12.39 5.99 -1.79
CA ASN A 146 -13.02 7.21 -1.26
C ASN A 146 -13.97 6.93 -0.08
N GLU A 147 -14.87 5.96 -0.22
CA GLU A 147 -15.87 5.65 0.83
C GLU A 147 -15.21 5.11 2.11
N GLY A 148 -14.12 4.34 1.97
CA GLY A 148 -13.33 3.91 3.11
C GLY A 148 -12.67 5.09 3.83
N GLY A 149 -12.15 6.05 3.08
CA GLY A 149 -11.58 7.29 3.63
C GLY A 149 -12.60 8.14 4.37
N LEU A 150 -13.79 8.34 3.81
CA LEU A 150 -14.89 9.06 4.47
C LEU A 150 -15.29 8.39 5.79
N TYR A 151 -15.36 7.06 5.80
CA TYR A 151 -15.63 6.31 7.03
C TYR A 151 -14.53 6.50 8.08
N ILE A 152 -13.25 6.41 7.70
CA ILE A 152 -12.11 6.64 8.61
C ILE A 152 -12.14 8.07 9.18
N MET A 153 -12.43 9.07 8.35
CA MET A 153 -12.62 10.45 8.81
C MET A 153 -13.79 10.57 9.81
N SER A 154 -14.91 9.90 9.54
CA SER A 154 -16.06 9.92 10.46
C SER A 154 -15.74 9.28 11.82
N LEU A 155 -14.89 8.25 11.87
CA LEU A 155 -14.38 7.69 13.13
C LEU A 155 -13.59 8.75 13.90
N LEU A 156 -12.66 9.44 13.24
CA LEU A 156 -11.88 10.51 13.86
C LEU A 156 -12.77 11.61 14.45
N ASP A 157 -13.78 12.06 13.72
CA ASP A 157 -14.70 13.10 14.18
C ASP A 157 -15.56 12.62 15.35
N HIS A 158 -16.10 11.41 15.27
CA HIS A 158 -16.86 10.79 16.36
C HIS A 158 -16.04 10.71 17.66
N TYR A 159 -14.77 10.32 17.58
CA TYR A 159 -13.91 10.20 18.77
C TYR A 159 -13.24 11.51 19.21
N ARG A 160 -13.28 12.57 18.39
CA ARG A 160 -12.86 13.94 18.76
C ARG A 160 -13.95 14.67 19.52
N ALA A 161 -15.22 14.43 19.20
CA ALA A 161 -16.36 15.04 19.88
C ALA A 161 -16.54 14.58 21.35
N GLY A 162 -15.65 13.73 21.87
CA GLY A 162 -15.85 12.97 23.11
C GLY A 162 -16.83 11.81 22.87
N PRO A 163 -17.06 10.92 23.85
CA PRO A 163 -18.19 10.01 23.77
C PRO A 163 -19.44 10.88 23.63
N LEU A 164 -20.02 10.96 22.43
CA LEU A 164 -21.37 11.46 22.28
C LEU A 164 -22.21 10.60 23.21
N ALA A 165 -22.79 11.24 24.22
CA ALA A 165 -23.53 10.62 25.30
C ALA A 165 -24.87 10.04 24.80
N HIS A 166 -24.87 9.19 23.77
CA HIS A 166 -26.02 8.52 23.19
C HIS A 166 -25.46 7.26 22.50
N THR A 167 -25.74 6.02 22.92
CA THR A 167 -27.07 5.46 23.17
C THR A 167 -27.01 4.34 24.21
N ALA A 168 -27.38 4.66 25.46
CA ALA A 168 -28.14 3.74 26.29
C ALA A 168 -29.58 3.68 25.74
N GLU A 169 -29.76 3.08 24.56
CA GLU A 169 -31.09 2.85 24.01
C GLU A 169 -31.59 1.51 24.54
N SER A 170 -32.29 1.64 25.69
CA SER A 170 -33.37 0.80 26.20
C SER A 170 -33.34 -0.69 25.82
N ALA A 171 -32.91 -1.51 26.79
CA ALA A 171 -33.40 -2.86 26.90
C ALA A 171 -34.95 -2.87 26.85
N PRO A 172 -35.58 -3.76 26.09
CA PRO A 172 -37.04 -3.88 26.08
C PRO A 172 -37.51 -4.25 27.48
N GLN A 173 -38.33 -3.38 28.09
CA GLN A 173 -39.10 -3.74 29.27
C GLN A 173 -40.15 -4.76 28.84
N ASN A 174 -39.94 -6.02 29.22
CA ASN A 174 -40.95 -7.08 29.15
C ASN A 174 -42.23 -6.59 29.84
N ARG A 175 -43.36 -6.66 29.12
CA ARG A 175 -44.70 -6.83 29.69
C ARG A 175 -45.26 -8.14 29.20
#